data_AF-A0A478FTQ6-F1
#
_entry.id   AF-A0A478FTQ6-F1
#
_cell.length_a   1.000
_cell.length_b   1.000
_cell.length_c   1.000
_cell.angle_alpha   90.00
_cell.angle_beta   90.00
_cell.angle_gamma   90.00
#
_symmetry.space_group_name_H-M   'P 1'
#
loop_
_entity.id
_entity.type
_entity.pdbx_description
1 polymer ?
#
loop_
_entity_poly.entity_id
_entity_poly.type
_entity_poly.pdbx_seq_one_letter_code
_entity_poly.pdbx_strand_id
1 'polypeptide(L)'
;MSTQAIGAVAVGTAVVGGGGTLAAYAAGAFNGEAKYESFEDYVNKALKNKKQYSADSLTNEKIKQKLSTNTYKEELKKVVVKTEDSDPITAEDVGKNPPDDNKLTKMVEKAKAWCTSKKPKKSIDGGKWTKVTIEKDADWAPFEAVCLEPVPSS
;
A
#
# COMPACT_ATOMS: atom_id res chain seq x y z
N MET A 1 -44.78 5.10 -37.34
CA MET A 1 -44.70 3.89 -36.49
C MET A 1 -43.29 3.32 -36.71
N SER A 2 -42.31 3.53 -35.83
CA SER A 2 -42.04 2.77 -34.58
C SER A 2 -42.29 1.28 -34.79
N THR A 3 -41.36 0.33 -34.63
CA THR A 3 -40.27 0.22 -33.66
C THR A 3 -39.32 -0.88 -34.16
N GLN A 4 -38.00 -0.69 -34.07
CA GLN A 4 -37.04 -1.80 -34.21
C GLN A 4 -37.04 -2.58 -32.89
N ALA A 5 -37.47 -3.84 -32.92
CA ALA A 5 -37.42 -4.74 -31.77
C ALA A 5 -36.15 -5.58 -31.81
N ILE A 6 -35.38 -5.45 -30.73
CA ILE A 6 -34.17 -6.20 -30.39
C ILE A 6 -34.56 -7.67 -30.14
N GLY A 7 -33.97 -8.58 -30.90
CA GLY A 7 -33.99 -10.02 -30.63
C GLY A 7 -32.60 -10.50 -30.27
N ALA A 8 -32.18 -10.32 -29.02
CA ALA A 8 -30.98 -10.97 -28.47
C ALA A 8 -31.37 -12.39 -28.04
N VAL A 9 -31.16 -13.36 -28.93
CA VAL A 9 -31.18 -14.79 -28.59
C VAL A 9 -29.81 -15.16 -28.05
N ALA A 10 -29.76 -15.45 -26.75
CA ALA A 10 -28.67 -16.19 -26.13
C ALA A 10 -28.86 -17.67 -26.40
N VAL A 11 -27.93 -18.31 -27.11
CA VAL A 11 -27.67 -19.76 -26.98
C VAL A 11 -26.16 -19.98 -27.11
N GLY A 12 -25.55 -20.38 -26.01
CA GLY A 12 -24.12 -20.58 -25.89
C GLY A 12 -23.65 -21.93 -26.40
N THR A 13 -22.37 -21.99 -26.77
CA THR A 13 -21.48 -23.16 -26.66
C THR A 13 -20.04 -22.64 -26.55
N ALA A 14 -19.68 -22.15 -25.36
CA ALA A 14 -18.27 -22.01 -25.01
C ALA A 14 -17.79 -23.37 -24.48
N VAL A 15 -17.38 -24.25 -25.40
CA VAL A 15 -16.68 -25.50 -25.07
C VAL A 15 -15.38 -25.54 -25.85
N VAL A 16 -14.30 -25.27 -25.10
CA VAL A 16 -12.98 -25.93 -25.16
C VAL A 16 -12.26 -25.92 -26.51
N GLY A 17 -11.27 -25.02 -26.60
CA GLY A 17 -10.26 -25.04 -27.64
C GLY A 17 -9.09 -24.12 -27.29
N GLY A 18 -8.24 -24.54 -26.35
CA GLY A 18 -6.84 -24.14 -26.23
C GLY A 18 -6.49 -22.66 -26.01
N GLY A 19 -6.18 -22.32 -24.75
CA GLY A 19 -5.21 -21.26 -24.45
C GLY A 19 -5.77 -19.91 -24.00
N GLY A 20 -5.84 -19.72 -22.68
CA GLY A 20 -5.63 -18.39 -22.08
C GLY A 20 -6.74 -17.35 -22.25
N THR A 21 -7.98 -17.65 -21.85
CA THR A 21 -9.00 -16.63 -21.56
C THR A 21 -8.68 -15.93 -20.23
N LEU A 22 -7.63 -15.09 -20.23
CA LEU A 22 -7.57 -14.00 -19.28
C LEU A 22 -8.71 -13.04 -19.63
N ALA A 23 -9.58 -12.84 -18.64
CA ALA A 23 -10.76 -12.00 -18.68
C ALA A 23 -10.56 -10.76 -19.57
N ALA A 24 -11.38 -10.67 -20.62
CA ALA A 24 -11.56 -9.44 -21.37
C ALA A 24 -11.89 -8.34 -20.36
N TYR A 25 -10.89 -7.51 -20.07
CA TYR A 25 -11.07 -6.26 -19.35
C TYR A 25 -12.09 -5.46 -20.16
N ALA A 26 -13.35 -5.48 -19.71
CA ALA A 26 -14.39 -4.61 -20.21
C ALA A 26 -13.97 -3.18 -19.89
N ALA A 27 -13.22 -2.59 -20.82
CA ALA A 27 -12.99 -1.17 -20.92
C ALA A 27 -14.32 -0.51 -21.27
N GLY A 28 -15.09 -0.13 -20.26
CA GLY A 28 -16.38 0.53 -20.47
C GLY A 28 -17.00 1.03 -19.17
N ALA A 29 -17.20 2.35 -19.13
CA ALA A 29 -18.04 3.12 -18.21
C ALA A 29 -17.48 3.49 -16.83
N PHE A 30 -17.50 4.80 -16.55
CA PHE A 30 -17.04 5.56 -15.37
C PHE A 30 -15.54 5.92 -15.32
N ASN A 31 -15.23 7.11 -15.88
CA ASN A 31 -14.04 7.96 -15.73
C ASN A 31 -12.65 7.30 -15.77
N GLY A 32 -11.79 7.78 -16.66
CA GLY A 32 -10.40 7.32 -16.90
C GLY A 32 -9.40 7.50 -15.76
N GLU A 33 -9.84 7.42 -14.50
CA GLU A 33 -8.96 7.38 -13.34
C GLU A 33 -8.25 6.03 -13.27
N ALA A 34 -6.92 6.08 -13.13
CA ALA A 34 -6.12 4.89 -12.91
C ALA A 34 -6.59 4.18 -11.63
N LYS A 35 -6.86 2.88 -11.78
CA LYS A 35 -7.38 2.01 -10.73
C LYS A 35 -6.27 1.08 -10.24
N TYR A 36 -6.17 0.93 -8.93
CA TYR A 36 -5.12 0.21 -8.22
C TYR A 36 -5.72 -0.86 -7.32
N GLU A 37 -5.10 -2.03 -7.31
CA GLU A 37 -5.62 -3.20 -6.57
C GLU A 37 -5.16 -3.22 -5.11
N SER A 38 -4.03 -2.60 -4.82
CA SER A 38 -3.43 -2.52 -3.49
C SER A 38 -2.48 -1.33 -3.36
N PHE A 39 -1.95 -1.10 -2.17
CA PHE A 39 -0.82 -0.18 -1.98
C PHE A 39 0.38 -0.57 -2.85
N GLU A 40 0.70 -1.86 -2.95
CA GLU A 40 1.73 -2.36 -3.86
C GLU A 40 1.48 -2.01 -5.31
N ASP A 41 0.26 -2.23 -5.79
CA ASP A 41 -0.10 -1.92 -7.16
C ASP A 41 0.03 -0.42 -7.44
N TYR A 42 -0.36 0.42 -6.48
CA TYR A 42 -0.19 1.87 -6.57
C TYR A 42 1.27 2.30 -6.61
N VAL A 43 2.11 1.76 -5.72
CA VAL A 43 3.55 2.08 -5.73
C VAL A 43 4.17 1.66 -7.06
N ASN A 44 3.90 0.44 -7.53
CA ASN A 44 4.49 -0.10 -8.76
C ASN A 44 3.99 0.59 -10.05
N LYS A 45 2.74 1.08 -10.08
CA LYS A 45 2.17 1.71 -11.27
C LYS A 45 2.31 3.24 -11.27
N ALA A 46 2.06 3.88 -10.13
CA ALA A 46 2.02 5.34 -10.02
C ALA A 46 3.34 5.95 -9.52
N LEU A 47 4.09 5.21 -8.68
CA LEU A 47 5.26 5.74 -7.99
C LEU A 47 6.59 5.07 -8.37
N LYS A 48 6.61 4.12 -9.31
CA LYS A 48 7.82 3.32 -9.67
C LYS A 48 9.11 4.11 -9.88
N ASN A 49 9.03 5.34 -10.37
CA ASN A 49 10.18 6.20 -10.66
C ASN A 49 10.47 7.23 -9.55
N LYS A 50 9.65 7.25 -8.50
CA LYS A 50 9.70 8.23 -7.40
C LYS A 50 9.95 7.56 -6.07
N LYS A 51 9.30 6.43 -5.81
CA LYS A 51 9.36 5.70 -4.55
C LYS A 51 9.44 4.20 -4.77
N GLN A 52 10.14 3.52 -3.88
CA GLN A 52 10.25 2.07 -3.85
C GLN A 52 10.05 1.53 -2.44
N TYR A 53 9.73 0.24 -2.36
CA TYR A 53 9.64 -0.47 -1.10
C TYR A 53 10.99 -0.53 -0.41
N SER A 54 11.01 -0.16 0.87
CA SER A 54 12.22 -0.16 1.69
C SER A 54 12.09 -0.97 2.99
N ALA A 55 10.99 -1.71 3.14
CA ALA A 55 10.75 -2.49 4.35
C ALA A 55 11.93 -3.42 4.66
N ASP A 56 12.41 -4.18 3.68
CA ASP A 56 13.54 -5.10 3.87
C ASP A 56 14.84 -4.36 4.22
N SER A 57 15.01 -3.17 3.66
CA SER A 57 16.17 -2.30 3.85
C SER A 57 16.08 -1.39 5.09
N LEU A 58 15.02 -1.48 5.91
CA LEU A 58 14.95 -0.77 7.20
C LEU A 58 16.01 -1.35 8.14
N THR A 59 16.86 -0.46 8.65
CA THR A 59 17.89 -0.77 9.65
C THR A 59 17.78 0.18 10.82
N ASN A 60 18.40 -0.20 11.94
CA ASN A 60 18.52 0.63 13.13
C ASN A 60 19.05 2.03 12.79
N GLU A 61 20.10 2.10 11.97
CA GLU A 61 20.72 3.36 11.55
C GLU A 61 19.77 4.23 10.71
N LYS A 62 19.03 3.62 9.77
CA LYS A 62 18.05 4.36 8.95
C LYS A 62 16.91 4.92 9.79
N ILE A 63 16.36 4.14 10.73
CA ILE A 63 15.33 4.62 11.64
C ILE A 63 15.91 5.75 12.51
N LYS A 64 17.09 5.55 13.10
CA LYS A 64 17.77 6.58 13.92
C LYS A 64 18.00 7.88 13.15
N GLN A 65 18.40 7.79 11.89
CA GLN A 65 18.57 8.95 11.01
C GLN A 65 17.22 9.64 10.75
N LYS A 66 16.19 8.87 10.36
CA LYS A 66 14.86 9.41 10.01
C LYS A 66 14.08 9.92 11.24
N LEU A 67 14.37 9.44 12.45
CA LEU A 67 13.78 9.94 13.71
C LEU A 67 14.10 11.42 13.99
N SER A 68 15.12 11.97 13.33
CA SER A 68 15.40 13.41 13.34
C SER A 68 14.31 14.24 12.67
N THR A 69 13.47 13.62 11.83
CA THR A 69 12.37 14.26 11.11
C THR A 69 11.06 14.08 11.88
N ASN A 70 10.44 15.18 12.32
CA ASN A 70 9.19 15.12 13.10
C ASN A 70 8.08 14.34 12.38
N THR A 71 7.90 14.53 11.08
CA THR A 71 6.88 13.80 10.30
C THR A 71 7.11 12.30 10.35
N TYR A 72 8.34 11.83 10.14
CA TYR A 72 8.65 10.40 10.22
C TYR A 72 8.43 9.85 11.63
N LYS A 73 8.83 10.61 12.65
CA LYS A 73 8.65 10.26 14.05
C LYS A 73 7.17 10.09 14.41
N GLU A 74 6.30 10.99 13.95
CA GLU A 74 4.85 10.92 14.19
C GLU A 74 4.21 9.73 13.45
N GLU A 75 4.58 9.50 12.20
CA GLU A 75 4.06 8.37 11.42
C GLU A 75 4.56 7.03 11.98
N LEU A 76 5.83 6.94 12.39
CA LEU A 76 6.38 5.74 13.01
C LEU A 76 5.65 5.41 14.32
N LYS A 77 5.32 6.39 15.15
CA LYS A 77 4.49 6.18 16.37
C LYS A 77 3.16 5.50 16.03
N LYS A 78 2.47 5.96 14.98
CA LYS A 78 1.19 5.36 14.54
C LYS A 78 1.34 3.91 14.09
N VAL A 79 2.54 3.49 13.71
CA VAL A 79 2.85 2.14 13.25
C VAL A 79 3.24 1.24 14.42
N VAL A 80 4.25 1.63 15.21
CA VAL A 80 4.85 0.77 16.23
C VAL A 80 4.04 0.66 17.52
N VAL A 81 3.20 1.66 17.82
CA VAL A 81 2.32 1.67 19.00
C VAL A 81 1.04 0.85 18.77
N LYS A 82 0.63 0.65 17.50
CA LYS A 82 -0.60 -0.11 17.16
C LYS A 82 -0.41 -1.63 17.19
N THR A 83 0.82 -2.12 17.36
CA THR A 83 1.11 -3.56 17.40
C THR A 83 0.98 -4.06 18.85
N GLU A 84 -0.04 -4.88 19.12
CA GLU A 84 -0.22 -5.56 20.41
C GLU A 84 0.93 -6.56 20.61
N ASP A 85 1.89 -6.21 21.45
CA ASP A 85 3.01 -7.08 21.86
C ASP A 85 3.20 -7.01 23.37
N SER A 86 3.73 -8.09 23.93
CA SER A 86 4.10 -8.22 25.35
C SER A 86 5.16 -7.21 25.83
N ASP A 87 5.81 -6.52 24.90
CA ASP A 87 6.89 -5.56 25.14
C ASP A 87 6.58 -4.26 24.37
N PRO A 88 5.66 -3.44 24.89
CA PRO A 88 5.06 -2.35 24.13
C PRO A 88 6.08 -1.23 23.88
N ILE A 89 6.27 -0.88 22.61
CA ILE A 89 6.93 0.38 22.24
C ILE A 89 5.93 1.50 22.47
N THR A 90 6.26 2.44 23.35
CA THR A 90 5.40 3.59 23.62
C THR A 90 5.72 4.76 22.70
N ALA A 91 4.80 5.73 22.62
CA ALA A 91 5.03 6.97 21.90
C ALA A 91 6.21 7.78 22.47
N GLU A 92 6.54 7.60 23.76
CA GLU A 92 7.68 8.23 24.43
C GLU A 92 9.01 7.60 23.99
N ASP A 93 9.03 6.30 23.71
CA ASP A 93 10.24 5.61 23.24
C ASP A 93 10.67 6.09 21.86
N VAL A 94 9.72 6.27 20.95
CA VAL A 94 9.96 6.92 19.64
C VAL A 94 10.34 8.40 19.82
N GLY A 95 9.92 8.98 20.96
CA GLY A 95 10.20 10.33 21.42
C GLY A 95 11.66 10.64 21.71
N LYS A 96 12.41 9.64 22.21
CA LYS A 96 13.76 9.79 22.76
C LYS A 96 14.82 9.92 21.66
N ASN A 97 15.82 10.76 21.89
CA ASN A 97 17.00 10.86 21.03
C ASN A 97 18.29 10.93 21.89
N PRO A 98 19.20 9.94 21.81
CA PRO A 98 19.06 8.68 21.06
C PRO A 98 18.06 7.71 21.73
N PRO A 99 17.34 6.88 20.94
CA PRO A 99 16.58 5.77 21.48
C PRO A 99 17.51 4.70 22.07
N ASP A 100 17.01 3.90 23.01
CA ASP A 100 17.69 2.68 23.48
C ASP A 100 17.88 1.70 22.30
N ASP A 101 19.07 1.14 22.11
CA ASP A 101 19.38 0.26 20.96
C ASP A 101 18.47 -0.99 20.88
N ASN A 102 18.05 -1.52 22.03
CA ASN A 102 17.11 -2.63 22.11
C ASN A 102 15.70 -2.21 21.64
N LYS A 103 15.26 -0.99 21.97
CA LYS A 103 13.97 -0.45 21.51
C LYS A 103 14.01 -0.06 20.04
N LEU A 104 15.15 0.45 19.56
CA LEU A 104 15.38 0.76 18.16
C LEU A 104 15.23 -0.51 17.29
N THR A 105 15.81 -1.63 17.75
CA THR A 105 15.68 -2.93 17.07
C THR A 105 14.22 -3.38 17.00
N LYS A 106 13.49 -3.31 18.11
CA LYS A 106 12.04 -3.60 18.15
C LYS A 106 11.23 -2.67 17.24
N MET A 107 11.57 -1.38 17.17
CA MET A 107 10.92 -0.43 16.25
C MET A 107 11.12 -0.84 14.79
N VAL A 108 12.33 -1.27 14.42
CA VAL A 108 12.62 -1.78 13.07
C VAL A 108 11.78 -3.01 12.78
N GLU A 109 11.75 -4.00 13.68
CA GLU A 109 10.99 -5.23 13.48
C GLU A 109 9.48 -4.96 13.33
N LYS A 110 8.90 -4.13 14.22
CA LYS A 110 7.49 -3.73 14.13
C LYS A 110 7.19 -2.95 12.86
N ALA A 111 8.06 -2.03 12.47
CA ALA A 111 7.90 -1.27 11.22
C ALA A 111 7.94 -2.21 10.01
N LYS A 112 8.89 -3.16 9.95
CA LYS A 112 8.97 -4.16 8.89
C LYS A 112 7.71 -5.01 8.83
N ALA A 113 7.29 -5.58 9.95
CA ALA A 113 6.10 -6.42 10.04
C ALA A 113 4.84 -5.67 9.59
N TRP A 114 4.68 -4.42 10.02
CA TRP A 114 3.54 -3.59 9.62
C TRP A 114 3.59 -3.24 8.12
N CYS A 115 4.75 -2.89 7.58
CA CYS A 115 4.92 -2.64 6.15
C CYS A 115 4.54 -3.87 5.31
N THR A 116 4.98 -5.06 5.71
CA THR A 116 4.63 -6.33 5.04
C THR A 116 3.13 -6.62 5.14
N SER A 117 2.50 -6.35 6.29
CA SER A 117 1.05 -6.53 6.49
C SER A 117 0.20 -5.55 5.65
N LYS A 118 0.66 -4.31 5.49
CA LYS A 118 -0.09 -3.26 4.76
C LYS A 118 0.20 -3.22 3.26
N LYS A 119 1.32 -3.79 2.81
CA LYS A 119 1.67 -3.90 1.39
C LYS A 119 0.54 -4.50 0.52
N PRO A 120 -0.11 -5.61 0.92
CA PRO A 120 -1.23 -6.18 0.16
C PRO A 120 -2.60 -5.54 0.49
N LYS A 121 -2.66 -4.46 1.29
CA LYS A 121 -3.93 -3.82 1.67
C LYS A 121 -4.68 -3.37 0.42
N LYS A 122 -5.98 -3.72 0.37
CA LYS A 122 -6.91 -3.43 -0.73
C LYS A 122 -8.13 -2.68 -0.22
N SER A 123 -8.98 -2.25 -1.14
CA SER A 123 -10.30 -1.71 -0.79
C SER A 123 -11.16 -2.75 -0.07
N ILE A 124 -11.87 -2.31 0.97
CA ILE A 124 -12.79 -3.16 1.75
C ILE A 124 -14.01 -3.52 0.90
N ASP A 125 -14.46 -2.61 0.03
CA ASP A 125 -15.66 -2.79 -0.82
C ASP A 125 -15.42 -3.69 -2.04
N GLY A 126 -14.27 -4.36 -2.15
CA GLY A 126 -13.92 -5.21 -3.31
C GLY A 126 -13.70 -4.45 -4.63
N GLY A 127 -13.91 -3.12 -4.63
CA GLY A 127 -13.58 -2.23 -5.75
C GLY A 127 -12.10 -1.92 -5.85
N LYS A 128 -11.63 -1.53 -7.05
CA LYS A 128 -10.27 -1.01 -7.21
C LYS A 128 -10.19 0.42 -6.67
N TRP A 129 -9.09 0.75 -6.00
CA TRP A 129 -8.84 2.09 -5.49
C TRP A 129 -8.44 3.07 -6.59
N THR A 130 -8.82 4.34 -6.45
CA THR A 130 -8.21 5.45 -7.20
C THR A 130 -7.08 6.06 -6.38
N LYS A 131 -6.25 6.90 -7.02
CA LYS A 131 -5.21 7.68 -6.31
C LYS A 131 -5.78 8.40 -5.10
N VAL A 132 -6.92 9.08 -5.27
CA VAL A 132 -7.55 9.88 -4.20
C VAL A 132 -8.02 9.01 -3.05
N THR A 133 -8.56 7.81 -3.32
CA THR A 133 -8.99 6.91 -2.24
C THR A 133 -7.81 6.31 -1.50
N ILE A 134 -6.70 6.01 -2.19
CA ILE A 134 -5.46 5.54 -1.54
C ILE A 134 -4.88 6.62 -0.65
N GLU A 135 -4.69 7.83 -1.18
CA GLU A 135 -4.06 8.92 -0.44
C GLU A 135 -4.88 9.40 0.77
N LYS A 136 -6.20 9.11 0.78
CA LYS A 136 -7.09 9.36 1.92
C LYS A 136 -7.17 8.21 2.91
N ASP A 137 -6.63 7.03 2.59
CA ASP A 137 -6.65 5.90 3.52
C ASP A 137 -5.77 6.20 4.74
N ALA A 138 -6.29 5.92 5.94
CA ALA A 138 -5.61 6.25 7.19
C ALA A 138 -4.27 5.53 7.38
N ASP A 139 -4.05 4.41 6.69
CA ASP A 139 -2.79 3.69 6.71
C ASP A 139 -1.82 4.17 5.61
N TRP A 140 -2.28 4.96 4.62
CA TRP A 140 -1.43 5.37 3.51
C TRP A 140 -0.30 6.32 3.93
N ALA A 141 -0.60 7.40 4.66
CA ALA A 141 0.43 8.35 5.08
C ALA A 141 1.54 7.69 5.94
N PRO A 142 1.22 6.84 6.93
CA PRO A 142 2.27 6.11 7.65
C PRO A 142 3.00 5.10 6.77
N PHE A 143 2.31 4.47 5.82
CA PHE A 143 2.92 3.54 4.86
C PHE A 143 3.91 4.23 3.93
N GLU A 144 3.52 5.38 3.39
CA GLU A 144 4.35 6.18 2.52
C GLU A 144 5.59 6.73 3.24
N ALA A 145 5.47 7.08 4.53
CA ALA A 145 6.58 7.61 5.31
C ALA A 145 7.54 6.51 5.82
N VAL A 146 7.00 5.37 6.26
CA VAL A 146 7.77 4.33 6.95
C VAL A 146 8.25 3.25 5.97
N CYS A 147 7.43 2.87 5.01
CA CYS A 147 7.65 1.69 4.15
C CYS A 147 8.22 2.02 2.78
N LEU A 148 8.21 3.30 2.39
CA LEU A 148 8.71 3.76 1.09
C LEU A 148 9.95 4.65 1.24
N GLU A 149 10.87 4.51 0.29
CA GLU A 149 12.04 5.37 0.13
C GLU A 149 12.02 6.02 -1.25
N PRO A 150 12.57 7.24 -1.41
CA PRO A 150 12.75 7.81 -2.72
C PRO A 150 13.70 6.92 -3.55
N VAL A 151 13.38 6.71 -4.82
CA VAL A 151 14.29 6.03 -5.74
C VAL A 151 15.48 6.97 -5.99
N PRO A 152 16.74 6.55 -5.78
CA PRO A 152 17.88 7.39 -6.09
C PRO A 152 17.86 7.70 -7.60
N SER A 153 17.81 8.99 -7.94
CA SER A 153 17.95 9.45 -9.32
C SER A 153 19.41 9.24 -9.74
N SER A 154 19.64 8.20 -10.54
CA SER A 154 20.92 7.94 -11.21
C SER A 154 21.26 9.02 -12.23
#